data_AF-A0A0B2PLL6-F1
#
_entry.id   AF-A0A0B2PLL6-F1
#
_cell.length_a   1.000
_cell.length_b   1.000
_cell.length_c   1.000
_cell.angle_alpha   90.00
_cell.angle_beta   90.00
_cell.angle_gamma   90.00
#
_symmetry.space_group_name_H-M   'P 1'
#
loop_
_entity.id
_entity.type
_entity.pdbx_description
1 polymer ?
#
loop_
_entity_poly.entity_id
_entity_poly.type
_entity_poly.pdbx_seq_one_letter_code
_entity_poly.pdbx_strand_id
1 'polypeptide(L)' 'ISALMVKEMDLLEQFRDLSLACEVTPNNVRLGTLRITSELLGDIREGQKTDPFLRTQLEANESGKDSSFKV' A
#
# COMPACT_ATOMS: atom_id res chain seq x y z
N ILE A 1 -9.18 -21.35 23.96
CA ILE A 1 -9.21 -20.09 23.18
C ILE A 1 -10.58 -20.04 22.52
N SER A 2 -11.41 -19.04 22.82
CA SER A 2 -12.76 -19.00 22.24
C SER A 2 -12.69 -18.67 20.75
N ALA A 3 -13.67 -19.13 19.96
CA ALA A 3 -13.73 -18.85 18.53
C ALA A 3 -13.74 -17.33 18.21
N LEU A 4 -14.21 -16.51 19.14
CA LEU A 4 -14.17 -15.04 19.06
C LEU A 4 -12.74 -14.49 19.07
N MET A 5 -11.87 -15.01 19.95
CA MET A 5 -10.47 -14.59 20.04
C MET A 5 -9.67 -14.96 18.77
N VAL A 6 -10.03 -16.06 18.12
CA VAL A 6 -9.37 -16.49 16.87
C VAL A 6 -9.72 -15.52 15.73
N LYS A 7 -10.98 -15.10 15.63
CA LYS A 7 -11.43 -14.18 14.58
C LYS A 7 -10.92 -12.75 14.78
N GLU A 8 -10.77 -12.31 16.02
CA GLU A 8 -10.09 -11.05 16.33
C GLU A 8 -8.62 -11.08 15.91
N MET A 9 -7.88 -12.16 16.20
CA MET A 9 -6.47 -12.27 15.82
C MET A 9 -6.25 -12.32 14.30
N ASP A 10 -7.11 -13.04 13.57
CA ASP A 10 -7.05 -13.11 12.10
C ASP A 10 -7.27 -11.73 11.44
N LEU A 11 -8.21 -10.93 11.95
CA LEU A 11 -8.42 -9.56 11.50
C LEU A 11 -7.21 -8.66 11.82
N LEU A 12 -6.60 -8.84 13.00
CA LEU A 12 -5.41 -8.07 13.41
C LEU A 12 -4.18 -8.41 12.57
N GLU A 13 -4.02 -9.66 12.13
CA GLU A 13 -2.94 -10.06 11.21
C GLU A 13 -3.11 -9.41 9.83
N GLN A 14 -4.34 -9.35 9.30
CA GLN A 14 -4.61 -8.65 8.03
C GLN A 14 -4.28 -7.15 8.09
N PHE A 15 -4.44 -6.50 9.25
CA PHE A 15 -4.04 -5.09 9.44
C PHE A 15 -2.53 -4.91 9.63
N ARG A 16 -1.81 -5.91 10.16
CA ARG A 16 -0.34 -5.90 10.28
C ARG A 16 0.32 -5.88 8.90
N ASP A 17 -0.24 -6.62 7.95
CA ASP A 17 0.27 -6.68 6.57
C ASP A 17 0.18 -5.34 5.84
N LEU A 18 -0.67 -4.42 6.31
CA LEU A 18 -0.76 -3.04 5.81
C LEU A 18 0.37 -2.10 6.31
N SER A 19 1.35 -2.60 7.08
CA SER A 19 2.48 -1.81 7.63
C SER A 19 2.06 -0.58 8.45
N LEU A 20 0.87 -0.60 9.04
CA LEU A 20 0.40 0.44 9.94
C LEU A 20 0.94 0.18 11.36
N ALA A 21 1.38 1.23 12.05
CA ALA A 21 1.80 1.10 13.45
C ALA A 21 0.63 0.57 14.29
N CYS A 22 0.79 -0.60 14.91
CA CYS A 22 -0.23 -1.24 15.74
C CYS A 22 0.22 -1.19 17.20
N GLU A 23 -0.56 -0.53 18.05
CA GLU A 23 -0.37 -0.52 19.49
C GLU A 23 -1.53 -1.27 20.14
N VAL A 24 -1.21 -2.34 20.88
CA VAL A 24 -2.19 -3.15 21.60
C VAL A 24 -2.08 -2.87 23.09
N THR A 25 -3.17 -2.45 23.71
CA THR A 25 -3.31 -2.35 25.16
C THR A 25 -4.36 -3.35 25.64
N PRO A 26 -4.41 -3.69 26.95
CA PRO A 26 -5.39 -4.65 27.47
C PRO A 26 -6.86 -4.29 27.20
N ASN A 27 -7.15 -2.99 26.94
CA ASN A 27 -8.51 -2.48 26.81
C ASN A 27 -8.84 -1.93 25.41
N ASN A 28 -7.86 -1.74 24.53
CA ASN A 28 -8.08 -1.28 23.16
C ASN A 28 -6.88 -1.56 22.24
N VAL A 29 -7.15 -1.53 20.93
CA VAL A 29 -6.15 -1.59 19.87
C VAL A 29 -6.14 -0.25 19.13
N ARG A 30 -4.96 0.36 18.97
CA ARG A 30 -4.77 1.58 18.18
C ARG A 30 -4.03 1.23 16.88
N LEU A 31 -4.72 1.42 15.76
CA LEU A 31 -4.14 1.31 14.43
C LEU A 31 -3.75 2.71 13.95
N GLY A 32 -2.47 2.94 13.68
CA GLY A 32 -1.99 4.19 13.10
C GLY A 32 -2.51 4.33 11.67
N THR A 33 -3.12 5.46 11.31
CA THR A 33 -3.55 5.71 9.93
C THR A 33 -2.41 6.35 9.13
N LEU A 34 -2.00 5.74 8.03
CA LEU A 34 -1.12 6.39 7.06
C LEU A 34 -1.95 7.36 6.22
N ARG A 35 -1.76 8.67 6.40
CA ARG A 35 -2.40 9.68 5.55
C ARG A 35 -1.46 10.02 4.40
N ILE A 36 -1.83 9.60 3.19
CA ILE A 36 -1.19 10.07 1.96
C ILE A 36 -1.75 11.46 1.65
N THR A 37 -0.89 12.47 1.59
CA THR A 37 -1.30 13.83 1.23
C THR A 37 -1.32 14.01 -0.28
N SER A 38 -2.12 14.97 -0.75
CA SER A 38 -2.11 15.37 -2.17
C SER A 38 -0.74 15.86 -2.62
N GLU A 39 0.03 16.46 -1.72
CA GLU A 39 1.41 16.89 -1.93
C GLU A 39 2.31 15.69 -2.23
N LEU A 40 2.30 14.66 -1.37
CA LEU A 40 3.06 13.42 -1.60
C LEU A 40 2.65 12.74 -2.92
N LEU A 41 1.36 12.74 -3.25
CA LEU A 41 0.89 12.24 -4.55
C LEU A 41 1.41 13.07 -5.74
N GLY A 42 1.58 14.37 -5.56
CA GLY A 42 2.19 15.25 -6.55
C GLY A 42 3.66 14.91 -6.78
N ASP A 43 4.43 14.78 -5.70
CA ASP A 43 5.85 14.44 -5.75
C ASP A 43 6.09 13.07 -6.41
N ILE A 44 5.25 12.09 -6.09
CA ILE A 44 5.29 10.77 -6.73
C ILE A 44 5.07 10.91 -8.25
N ARG A 45 4.07 11.68 -8.69
CA ARG A 45 3.80 11.87 -10.13
C ARG A 45 4.96 12.54 -10.85
N GLU A 46 5.57 13.56 -10.25
CA GLU A 46 6.73 14.23 -10.87
C GLU A 46 7.94 13.30 -10.94
N GLY A 47 8.21 12.54 -9.88
CA GLY A 47 9.25 11.52 -9.89
C GLY A 47 9.05 10.49 -11.00
N GLN A 48 7.83 9.96 -11.14
CA GLN A 48 7.49 8.97 -12.16
C GLN A 48 7.73 9.46 -13.60
N LYS A 49 7.50 10.75 -13.89
CA LYS A 49 7.79 11.33 -15.21
C LYS A 49 9.26 11.31 -15.59
N THR A 50 10.14 11.30 -14.60
CA THR A 50 11.60 11.32 -14.76
C THR A 50 12.25 9.94 -14.60
N ASP A 51 11.52 8.97 -14.04
CA ASP A 51 12.02 7.61 -13.85
C ASP A 51 12.20 6.88 -15.20
N PRO A 52 13.44 6.51 -15.58
CA PRO A 52 13.71 5.91 -16.90
C PRO A 52 13.00 4.57 -17.12
N PHE A 53 12.84 3.77 -16.06
CA PHE A 53 12.20 2.47 -16.14
C PHE A 53 10.70 2.63 -16.39
N LEU A 54 10.03 3.50 -15.63
CA LEU A 54 8.60 3.76 -15.80
C LEU A 54 8.28 4.42 -17.14
N ARG A 55 9.14 5.32 -17.63
CA ARG A 55 9.00 5.87 -18.99
C ARG A 55 9.09 4.77 -20.06
N THR A 56 10.04 3.85 -19.91
CA THR A 56 10.21 2.73 -20.85
C THR A 56 8.97 1.82 -20.85
N GLN A 57 8.39 1.55 -19.68
CA GLN A 57 7.14 0.77 -19.59
C GLN A 57 5.95 1.52 -20.20
N LEU A 58 5.85 2.84 -20.01
CA LEU A 58 4.82 3.66 -20.63
C LEU A 58 4.93 3.64 -22.15
N GLU A 59 6.13 3.83 -22.70
CA GLU A 59 6.40 3.76 -24.15
C GLU A 59 6.10 2.36 -24.71
N ALA A 60 6.41 1.30 -23.97
CA ALA A 60 6.05 -0.07 -24.35
C ALA A 60 4.52 -0.24 -24.42
N ASN A 61 3.78 0.26 -23.42
CA ASN A 61 2.32 0.25 -23.40
C ASN A 61 1.71 1.05 -24.55
N GLU A 62 2.19 2.28 -24.80
CA GLU A 62 1.70 3.13 -25.89
C GLU A 62 1.99 2.55 -27.28
N SER A 63 3.10 1.81 -27.42
CA SER A 63 3.46 1.12 -28.67
C SER A 63 2.83 -0.27 -28.83
N GLY A 64 2.01 -0.71 -27.87
CA GLY A 64 1.35 -2.02 -27.90
C GLY A 64 2.30 -3.21 -27.72
N LYS A 65 3.50 -2.99 -27.17
CA LYS A 65 4.44 -4.05 -26.78
C LYS A 65 4.09 -4.57 -25.39
N ASP A 66 4.44 -5.82 -25.12
CA ASP A 66 4.29 -6.40 -23.78
C ASP A 66 5.13 -5.61 -22.77
N SER A 67 4.43 -4.99 -21.82
CA SER A 67 5.04 -4.36 -20.64
C SER A 67 4.88 -5.29 -19.44
N SER A 68 5.76 -5.16 -18.45
CA SER A 68 5.60 -5.88 -17.18
C SER A 68 4.50 -5.27 -16.30
N PHE A 69 4.05 -4.04 -16.63
CA PHE A 69 2.99 -3.31 -15.94
C PHE A 69 1.68 -3.41 -16.71
N LYS A 70 0.87 -4.39 -16.33
CA LYS A 70 -0.52 -4.49 -16.78
C LYS A 70 -1.37 -3.45 -16.03
N VAL A 71 -1.99 -2.53 -16.76
CA VAL A 71 -3.03 -1.63 -16.24
C VAL A 71 -4.39 -2.30 -16.41
#